data_AF-R1H3X8-F1
#
_entry.id   AF-R1H3X8-F1
#
_cell.length_a   1.000
_cell.length_b   1.000
_cell.length_c   1.000
_cell.angle_alpha   90.00
_cell.angle_beta   90.00
_cell.angle_gamma   90.00
#
_symmetry.space_group_name_H-M   'P 1'
#
loop_
_entity.id
_entity.type
_entity.pdbx_description
1 polymer ?
#
loop_
_entity_poly.entity_id
_entity_poly.type
_entity_poly.pdbx_seq_one_letter_code
_entity_poly.pdbx_strand_id
1 'polypeptide(L)'
;MSFTPTNAAPKRPKALLFDIGGVCVVSPFQAILDYERAHGIPVGWVNTAISASAPVGAWQRVERGEVALDDAFFARFAADLANPDIWPAYWRKSAGKEDGGEVPPPPPPPRIDAKALFWEMMRDGGEAVG
;
A
#
# COMPACT_ATOMS: atom_id res chain seq x y z
N MET A 1 45.36 7.10 41.85
CA MET A 1 44.72 6.69 40.59
C MET A 1 43.58 7.65 40.34
N SER A 2 43.75 8.56 39.38
CA SER A 2 42.78 9.63 39.10
C SER A 2 42.06 9.28 37.79
N PHE A 3 40.76 9.01 37.86
CA PHE A 3 39.93 8.82 36.67
C PHE A 3 39.32 10.17 36.28
N THR A 4 39.73 10.70 35.14
CA THR A 4 39.13 11.89 34.54
C THR A 4 38.04 11.43 33.57
N PRO A 5 36.77 11.83 33.73
CA PRO A 5 35.74 11.51 32.76
C PRO A 5 35.88 12.41 31.53
N THR A 6 36.10 11.82 30.36
CA THR A 6 36.09 12.54 29.09
C THR A 6 34.65 12.94 28.76
N ASN A 7 34.34 14.22 28.95
CA ASN A 7 33.08 14.81 28.50
C ASN A 7 33.11 15.00 26.97
N ALA A 8 32.76 13.94 26.23
CA ALA A 8 32.62 14.03 24.78
C ALA A 8 31.30 14.74 24.45
N ALA A 9 31.38 15.94 23.87
CA ALA A 9 30.21 16.67 23.40
C ALA A 9 29.45 15.83 22.35
N PRO A 10 28.09 15.78 22.39
CA PRO A 10 27.33 14.94 21.48
C PRO A 10 27.55 15.41 20.03
N LYS A 11 28.05 14.50 19.19
CA LYS A 11 28.23 14.74 17.75
C LYS A 11 26.87 15.07 17.13
N ARG A 12 26.72 16.30 16.65
CA ARG A 12 25.52 16.72 15.93
C ARG A 12 25.45 16.01 14.57
N PRO A 13 24.28 15.50 14.15
CA PRO A 13 24.12 14.87 12.85
C PRO A 13 24.45 15.87 11.73
N LYS A 14 25.22 15.42 10.74
CA LYS A 14 25.67 16.24 9.60
C LYS A 14 24.68 16.26 8.44
N ALA A 15 23.77 15.30 8.42
CA ALA A 15 22.71 15.18 7.42
C ALA A 15 21.47 14.57 8.08
N LEU A 16 20.30 14.96 7.57
CA LEU A 16 19.02 14.37 7.88
C LEU A 16 18.41 13.91 6.56
N LEU A 17 17.97 12.66 6.51
CA LEU A 17 17.20 12.12 5.40
C LEU A 17 15.76 11.98 5.87
N PHE A 18 14.83 12.58 5.14
CA PHE A 18 13.41 12.47 5.41
C PHE A 18 12.78 11.58 4.34
N ASP A 19 11.95 10.64 4.77
CA ASP A 19 11.00 9.98 3.87
C ASP A 19 9.94 11.00 3.45
N ILE A 20 9.27 10.78 2.32
CA ILE A 20 8.15 11.61 1.90
C ILE A 20 6.87 11.04 2.53
N GLY A 21 6.58 9.76 2.29
CA GLY A 21 5.36 9.11 2.75
C GLY A 21 5.35 8.84 4.26
N GLY A 22 4.39 9.41 4.99
CA GLY A 22 4.25 9.23 6.44
C GLY A 22 5.15 10.13 7.29
N VAL A 23 5.96 10.99 6.68
CA VAL A 23 6.80 11.98 7.37
C VAL A 23 6.46 13.40 6.91
N CYS A 24 6.45 13.66 5.60
CA CYS A 24 6.09 14.97 5.04
C CYS A 24 4.66 15.00 4.47
N VAL A 25 4.11 13.83 4.14
CA VAL A 25 2.74 13.67 3.61
C VAL A 25 2.05 12.51 4.31
N VAL A 26 0.72 12.42 4.22
CA VAL A 26 0.03 11.21 4.71
C VAL A 26 0.52 10.01 3.91
N SER A 27 0.76 8.90 4.62
CA SER A 27 1.28 7.71 3.98
C SER A 27 0.27 7.17 2.96
N PRO A 28 0.69 6.77 1.75
CA PRO A 28 -0.20 6.11 0.79
C PRO A 28 -0.87 4.85 1.39
N PHE A 29 -0.26 4.23 2.42
CA PHE A 29 -0.87 3.13 3.16
C PHE A 29 -2.13 3.54 3.94
N GLN A 30 -2.19 4.77 4.45
CA GLN A 30 -3.37 5.27 5.14
C GLN A 30 -4.50 5.54 4.15
N ALA A 31 -4.21 6.15 3.00
CA ALA A 31 -5.19 6.32 1.92
C ALA A 31 -5.75 4.98 1.41
N ILE A 32 -4.88 3.96 1.24
CA ILE A 32 -5.33 2.60 0.92
C ILE A 32 -6.28 2.06 2.00
N LEU A 33 -5.91 2.18 3.28
CA LEU A 33 -6.71 1.69 4.39
C LEU A 33 -8.09 2.37 4.46
N ASP A 34 -8.12 3.68 4.25
CA ASP A 34 -9.36 4.45 4.27
C ASP A 34 -10.23 4.15 3.05
N TYR A 35 -9.64 4.00 1.86
CA TYR A 35 -10.34 3.54 0.67
C TYR A 35 -10.94 2.14 0.88
N GLU A 36 -10.18 1.19 1.43
CA GLU A 36 -10.65 -0.18 1.68
C GLU A 36 -11.86 -0.18 2.63
N ARG A 37 -11.79 0.60 3.71
CA ARG A 37 -12.90 0.75 4.67
C ARG A 37 -14.13 1.40 4.04
N ALA A 38 -13.95 2.48 3.27
CA ALA A 38 -15.04 3.20 2.63
C ALA A 38 -15.80 2.33 1.61
N HIS A 39 -15.13 1.37 0.98
CA HIS A 39 -15.68 0.52 -0.07
C HIS A 39 -16.03 -0.91 0.40
N GLY A 40 -15.91 -1.21 1.69
CA GLY A 40 -16.21 -2.55 2.22
C GLY A 40 -15.25 -3.65 1.72
N ILE A 41 -14.03 -3.27 1.36
CA ILE A 41 -12.97 -4.18 0.91
C ILE A 41 -12.27 -4.72 2.16
N PRO A 42 -11.95 -6.02 2.24
CA PRO A 42 -11.20 -6.53 3.37
C PRO A 42 -9.82 -5.84 3.47
N VAL A 43 -9.47 -5.42 4.69
CA VAL A 43 -8.29 -4.59 4.95
C VAL A 43 -7.00 -5.32 4.60
N GLY A 44 -6.16 -4.66 3.80
CA GLY A 44 -4.88 -5.17 3.30
C GLY A 44 -4.97 -5.86 1.93
N TRP A 45 -6.14 -5.89 1.30
CA TRP A 45 -6.30 -6.49 -0.02
C TRP A 45 -5.46 -5.77 -1.08
N VAL A 46 -5.54 -4.43 -1.14
CA VAL A 46 -4.86 -3.62 -2.17
C VAL A 46 -3.34 -3.86 -2.11
N ASN A 47 -2.76 -3.79 -0.91
CA ASN A 47 -1.34 -4.07 -0.70
C ASN A 47 -0.96 -5.52 -1.03
N THR A 48 -1.82 -6.47 -0.72
CA THR A 48 -1.62 -7.89 -1.07
C THR A 48 -1.61 -8.08 -2.58
N ALA A 49 -2.58 -7.50 -3.29
CA ALA A 49 -2.70 -7.60 -4.74
C ALA A 49 -1.52 -6.93 -5.47
N ILE A 50 -1.10 -5.73 -5.02
CA ILE A 50 0.11 -5.04 -5.53
C ILE A 50 1.34 -5.92 -5.35
N SER A 51 1.53 -6.48 -4.16
CA SER A 51 2.71 -7.30 -3.82
C SER A 51 2.72 -8.62 -4.59
N ALA A 52 1.57 -9.29 -4.70
CA ALA A 52 1.44 -10.57 -5.41
C ALA A 52 1.56 -10.44 -6.94
N SER A 53 1.36 -9.23 -7.48
CA SER A 53 1.56 -8.94 -8.91
C SER A 53 3.03 -8.64 -9.25
N ALA A 54 3.90 -8.47 -8.27
CA ALA A 54 5.33 -8.24 -8.51
C ALA A 54 6.00 -9.47 -9.16
N PRO A 55 7.04 -9.29 -9.98
CA PRO A 55 7.64 -8.01 -10.39
C PRO A 55 6.99 -7.37 -11.64
N VAL A 56 5.97 -8.01 -12.21
CA VAL A 56 5.41 -7.68 -13.55
C VAL A 56 4.09 -6.91 -13.50
N GLY A 57 3.61 -6.56 -12.31
CA GLY A 57 2.39 -5.80 -12.06
C GLY A 57 2.48 -4.36 -12.57
N ALA A 58 1.32 -3.76 -12.85
CA ALA A 58 1.20 -2.38 -13.34
C ALA A 58 1.95 -1.41 -12.43
N TRP A 59 1.78 -1.56 -11.12
CA TRP A 59 2.41 -0.74 -10.10
C TRP A 59 3.94 -0.78 -10.21
N GLN A 60 4.54 -1.97 -10.23
CA GLN A 60 5.99 -2.09 -10.30
C GLN A 60 6.54 -1.61 -11.65
N ARG A 61 5.78 -1.75 -12.75
CA ARG A 61 6.20 -1.23 -14.06
C ARG A 61 6.18 0.30 -14.10
N VAL A 62 5.18 0.96 -13.52
CA VAL A 62 5.13 2.43 -13.47
C VAL A 62 6.20 2.99 -12.54
N GLU A 63 6.47 2.33 -11.41
CA GLU A 63 7.57 2.70 -10.50
C GLU A 63 8.95 2.60 -11.16
N ARG A 64 9.15 1.59 -12.03
CA ARG A 64 10.40 1.44 -12.81
C ARG A 64 10.48 2.33 -14.05
N GLY A 65 9.44 3.11 -14.36
CA GLY A 65 9.38 3.94 -15.55
C GLY A 65 9.25 3.17 -16.87
N GLU A 66 8.78 1.92 -16.83
CA GLU A 66 8.61 1.06 -18.02
C GLU A 66 7.31 1.34 -18.79
N VAL A 67 6.34 2.01 -18.15
CA VAL A 67 5.05 2.39 -18.73
C VAL A 67 4.70 3.82 -18.35
N ALA A 68 3.88 4.48 -19.17
CA ALA A 68 3.33 5.79 -18.85
C ALA A 68 2.21 5.68 -17.81
N LEU A 69 2.06 6.72 -16.99
CA LEU A 69 0.94 6.88 -16.06
C LEU A 69 -0.29 7.41 -16.82
N ASP A 70 -0.98 6.52 -17.54
CA ASP A 70 -2.12 6.84 -18.39
C ASP A 70 -3.31 5.87 -18.16
N ASP A 71 -4.36 5.99 -18.97
CA ASP A 71 -5.54 5.13 -18.85
C ASP A 71 -5.23 3.64 -19.11
N ALA A 72 -4.18 3.30 -19.86
CA ALA A 72 -3.75 1.92 -20.04
C ALA A 72 -3.10 1.38 -18.77
N PHE A 73 -2.32 2.20 -18.05
CA PHE A 73 -1.85 1.86 -16.70
C PHE A 73 -3.02 1.59 -15.76
N PHE A 74 -4.02 2.50 -15.69
CA PHE A 74 -5.14 2.34 -14.77
C PHE A 74 -5.99 1.09 -15.08
N ALA A 75 -6.19 0.77 -16.37
CA ALA A 75 -6.87 -0.45 -16.77
C ALA A 75 -6.10 -1.71 -16.32
N ARG A 76 -4.78 -1.72 -16.48
CA ARG A 76 -3.93 -2.84 -16.03
C ARG A 76 -3.88 -2.94 -14.51
N PHE A 77 -3.80 -1.81 -13.81
CA PHE A 77 -3.78 -1.78 -12.36
C PHE A 77 -5.10 -2.30 -11.78
N ALA A 78 -6.24 -1.90 -12.36
CA ALA A 78 -7.54 -2.46 -11.99
C ALA A 78 -7.62 -3.99 -12.21
N ALA A 79 -7.03 -4.49 -13.30
CA ALA A 79 -6.99 -5.93 -13.58
C ALA A 79 -6.13 -6.69 -12.54
N ASP A 80 -4.97 -6.14 -12.16
CA ASP A 80 -4.12 -6.71 -11.11
C ASP A 80 -4.85 -6.73 -9.75
N LEU A 81 -5.60 -5.67 -9.42
CA LEU A 81 -6.41 -5.56 -8.20
C LEU A 81 -7.66 -6.48 -8.19
N ALA A 82 -8.09 -6.94 -9.36
CA ALA A 82 -9.22 -7.85 -9.54
C ALA A 82 -8.77 -9.30 -9.82
N ASN A 83 -7.50 -9.63 -9.56
CA ASN A 83 -6.93 -10.93 -9.92
C ASN A 83 -7.66 -12.10 -9.22
N PRO A 84 -8.37 -12.96 -9.98
CA PRO A 84 -9.16 -14.06 -9.43
C PRO A 84 -8.32 -15.21 -8.89
N ASP A 85 -7.03 -15.29 -9.21
CA ASP A 85 -6.15 -16.37 -8.75
C ASP A 85 -5.67 -16.13 -7.31
N ILE A 86 -5.53 -14.86 -6.90
CA ILE A 86 -5.00 -14.46 -5.60
C ILE A 86 -6.14 -14.20 -4.60
N TRP A 87 -7.26 -13.65 -5.08
CA TRP A 87 -8.39 -13.26 -4.24
C TRP A 87 -8.95 -14.39 -3.35
N PRO A 88 -9.18 -15.62 -3.86
CA PRO A 88 -9.69 -16.72 -3.04
C PRO A 88 -8.81 -17.06 -1.84
N ALA A 89 -7.49 -17.01 -2.01
CA ALA A 89 -6.56 -17.34 -0.93
C ALA A 89 -6.57 -16.24 0.14
N TYR A 90 -6.52 -14.98 -0.29
CA TYR A 90 -6.59 -13.83 0.61
C TYR A 90 -7.92 -13.75 1.36
N TRP A 91 -9.05 -13.91 0.67
CA TRP A 91 -10.39 -13.82 1.27
C TRP A 91 -10.57 -14.84 2.40
N ARG A 92 -10.18 -16.10 2.19
CA ARG A 92 -10.28 -17.15 3.23
C ARG A 92 -9.47 -16.83 4.47
N LYS A 93 -8.24 -16.34 4.29
CA LYS A 93 -7.37 -15.88 5.37
C LYS A 93 -8.00 -14.69 6.11
N SER A 94 -8.51 -13.70 5.37
CA SER A 94 -9.13 -12.50 5.95
C SER A 94 -10.43 -12.81 6.71
N ALA A 95 -11.16 -13.85 6.31
CA ALA A 95 -12.40 -14.28 6.96
C ALA A 95 -12.17 -15.06 8.28
N GLY A 96 -10.91 -15.24 8.72
CA GLY A 96 -10.58 -16.01 9.93
C GLY A 96 -10.96 -17.50 9.83
N LYS A 97 -11.15 -18.00 8.60
CA LYS A 97 -11.55 -19.38 8.31
C LYS A 97 -10.29 -20.24 8.11
N GLU A 98 -9.47 -20.35 9.14
CA GLU A 98 -8.32 -21.26 9.16
C GLU A 98 -8.71 -22.67 9.67
N ASP A 99 -9.86 -22.79 10.33
CA ASP A 99 -10.28 -24.00 11.04
C ASP A 99 -11.34 -24.79 10.24
N GLY A 100 -10.88 -25.80 9.50
CA GLY A 100 -11.47 -27.12 9.19
C GLY A 100 -12.93 -27.30 8.73
N GLY A 101 -13.80 -26.30 8.82
CA GLY A 101 -15.20 -26.34 8.39
C GLY A 101 -15.36 -26.06 6.91
N GLU A 102 -16.52 -26.41 6.34
CA GLU A 102 -16.85 -26.10 4.95
C GLU A 102 -16.80 -24.57 4.73
N VAL A 103 -15.77 -24.13 3.99
CA VAL A 103 -15.58 -22.72 3.69
C VAL A 103 -16.43 -22.40 2.46
N PRO A 104 -17.42 -21.49 2.56
CA PRO A 104 -18.21 -21.11 1.40
C PRO A 104 -17.29 -20.53 0.31
N PRO A 105 -17.67 -20.66 -0.96
CA PRO A 105 -16.88 -20.11 -2.05
C PRO A 105 -16.69 -18.59 -1.84
N PRO A 106 -15.50 -18.04 -2.13
CA PRO A 106 -15.27 -16.62 -2.01
C PRO A 106 -16.22 -15.86 -2.96
N PRO A 107 -16.66 -14.65 -2.59
CA PRO A 107 -17.35 -13.77 -3.54
C PRO A 107 -16.40 -13.40 -4.69
N PRO A 108 -16.89 -12.78 -5.78
CA PRO A 108 -16.02 -12.19 -6.79
C PRO A 108 -15.04 -11.17 -6.18
N PRO A 109 -13.85 -10.96 -6.79
CA PRO A 109 -12.95 -9.90 -6.37
C PRO A 109 -13.64 -8.53 -6.35
N PRO A 110 -13.28 -7.64 -5.42
CA PRO A 110 -13.88 -6.32 -5.34
C PRO A 110 -13.59 -5.51 -6.60
N ARG A 111 -14.57 -4.73 -7.05
CA ARG A 111 -14.34 -3.75 -8.11
C ARG A 111 -13.71 -2.51 -7.49
N ILE A 112 -12.47 -2.23 -7.86
CA ILE A 112 -11.72 -1.07 -7.38
C ILE A 112 -11.58 -0.06 -8.52
N ASP A 113 -11.94 1.20 -8.27
CA ASP A 113 -11.59 2.30 -9.15
C ASP A 113 -10.10 2.63 -8.97
N ALA A 114 -9.27 2.00 -9.80
CA ALA A 114 -7.82 2.12 -9.73
C ALA A 114 -7.33 3.56 -9.92
N LYS A 115 -8.06 4.40 -10.66
CA LYS A 115 -7.69 5.80 -10.89
C LYS A 115 -8.03 6.66 -9.69
N ALA A 116 -9.22 6.50 -9.12
CA ALA A 116 -9.61 7.19 -7.89
C ALA A 116 -8.68 6.80 -6.73
N LEU A 117 -8.48 5.50 -6.49
CA LEU A 117 -7.55 4.99 -5.48
C LEU A 117 -6.14 5.56 -5.66
N PHE A 118 -5.62 5.57 -6.89
CA PHE A 118 -4.30 6.16 -7.17
C PHE A 118 -4.23 7.62 -6.78
N TRP A 119 -5.22 8.43 -7.20
CA TRP A 119 -5.20 9.85 -6.87
C TRP A 119 -5.41 10.09 -5.38
N GLU A 120 -6.21 9.30 -4.67
CA GLU A 120 -6.31 9.37 -3.20
C GLU A 120 -4.96 9.12 -2.53
N MET A 121 -4.23 8.07 -2.96
CA MET A 121 -2.87 7.81 -2.47
C MET A 121 -1.89 8.98 -2.70
N MET A 122 -2.10 9.78 -3.76
CA MET A 122 -1.23 10.89 -4.13
C MET A 122 -1.70 12.25 -3.59
N ARG A 123 -2.99 12.40 -3.27
CA ARG A 123 -3.63 13.69 -2.90
C ARG A 123 -3.34 14.10 -1.47
N ASP A 124 -3.14 13.14 -0.56
CA ASP A 124 -2.79 13.45 0.83
C ASP A 124 -1.31 13.89 1.00
N GLY A 125 -0.71 14.30 -0.12
CA GLY A 125 0.50 15.11 -0.29
C GLY A 125 0.46 16.52 0.28
N GLY A 126 -0.72 17.03 0.65
CA GLY A 126 -0.84 18.34 1.25
C GLY A 126 -2.23 18.92 1.09
N GLU A 127 -3.08 18.74 2.09
CA GLU A 127 -3.99 19.78 2.58
C GLU A 127 -4.72 19.28 3.84
N ALA A 128 -4.24 19.71 5.02
CA ALA A 128 -5.13 19.87 6.15
C ALA A 128 -5.96 21.13 5.87
N VAL A 129 -7.14 20.97 5.29
CA VAL A 129 -8.09 22.09 5.10
C VAL A 129 -9.01 22.17 6.31
N GLY A 130 -8.92 23.32 6.99
CA GLY A 130 -10.05 24.03 7.58
C GLY A 130 -10.43 23.67 9.01
#